data_AF-A0A1G0ICA4-F1
#
_entry.id   AF-A0A1G0ICA4-F1
#
_cell.length_a   1.000
_cell.length_b   1.000
_cell.length_c   1.000
_cell.angle_alpha   90.00
_cell.angle_beta   90.00
_cell.angle_gamma   90.00
#
_symmetry.space_group_name_H-M   'P 1'
#
loop_
_entity.id
_entity.type
_entity.pdbx_description
1 polymer ?
#
loop_
_entity_poly.entity_id
_entity_poly.type
_entity_poly.pdbx_seq_one_letter_code
_entity_poly.pdbx_strand_id
1 'polypeptide(L)'
;MIFPADSAARKEYPIYSGFFAYFPSAIAAVAHHSYASNAQHNGDAPLQWDRAKSDDEADALLRHLMEGDYAGMAWRALALLQKHLEANGAPIAPGARNVVRTGTNVADLRTDEPPEVPEGHPALRDESDNTGDLKAGEAES
;
A
#
# COMPACT_ATOMS: atom_id res chain seq x y z
N MET A 1 8.10 -9.00 -12.08
CA MET A 1 9.27 -8.25 -11.54
C MET A 1 8.74 -7.15 -10.63
N ILE A 2 9.43 -6.80 -9.53
CA ILE A 2 8.94 -5.81 -8.55
C ILE A 2 9.12 -4.37 -9.05
N PHE A 3 10.20 -4.10 -9.80
CA PHE A 3 10.48 -2.79 -10.35
C PHE A 3 10.40 -2.78 -11.88
N PRO A 4 10.10 -1.62 -12.50
CA PRO A 4 10.24 -1.43 -13.94
C PRO A 4 11.66 -1.71 -14.41
N ALA A 5 11.81 -2.10 -15.68
CA ALA A 5 13.13 -2.30 -16.29
C ALA A 5 13.87 -0.98 -16.55
N ASP A 6 13.12 0.10 -16.78
CA ASP A 6 13.68 1.43 -17.05
C ASP A 6 14.40 2.02 -15.83
N SER A 7 15.60 2.55 -16.05
CA SER A 7 16.46 3.07 -14.98
C SER A 7 15.89 4.33 -14.31
N ALA A 8 15.21 5.21 -15.05
CA ALA A 8 14.61 6.41 -14.50
C ALA A 8 13.39 6.06 -13.66
N ALA A 9 12.49 5.21 -14.18
CA ALA A 9 11.32 4.73 -13.46
C ALA A 9 11.68 4.00 -12.15
N ARG A 10 12.82 3.30 -12.10
CA ARG A 10 13.31 2.67 -10.86
C ARG A 10 13.62 3.67 -9.74
N LYS A 11 14.02 4.91 -10.08
CA LYS A 11 14.37 5.94 -9.09
C LYS A 11 13.14 6.54 -8.42
N GLU A 12 11.96 6.35 -8.98
CA GLU A 12 10.68 6.76 -8.38
C GLU A 12 10.30 5.91 -7.16
N TYR A 13 11.04 4.83 -6.89
CA TYR A 13 10.86 3.94 -5.73
C TYR A 13 12.05 4.06 -4.75
N PRO A 14 12.21 5.19 -4.04
CA PRO A 14 13.32 5.38 -3.11
C PRO A 14 13.10 4.60 -1.79
N ILE A 15 13.21 3.27 -1.84
CA ILE A 15 12.84 2.37 -0.73
C ILE A 15 13.52 2.72 0.59
N TYR A 16 14.82 3.03 0.57
CA TYR A 16 15.54 3.37 1.79
C TYR A 16 15.08 4.72 2.35
N SER A 17 15.19 5.80 1.59
CA SER A 17 14.93 7.16 2.07
C SER A 17 13.45 7.50 2.22
N GLY A 18 12.56 6.79 1.52
CA GLY A 18 11.10 7.01 1.56
C GLY A 18 10.31 6.05 2.44
N PHE A 19 10.95 5.01 2.99
CA PHE A 19 10.28 4.05 3.87
C PHE A 19 11.14 3.65 5.07
N PHE A 20 12.30 3.02 4.84
CA PHE A 20 13.16 2.54 5.94
C PHE A 20 13.70 3.67 6.83
N ALA A 21 14.08 4.80 6.24
CA ALA A 21 14.59 5.95 6.98
C ALA A 21 13.48 6.72 7.72
N TYR A 22 12.21 6.61 7.29
CA TYR A 22 11.09 7.31 7.92
C TYR A 22 10.54 6.56 9.13
N PHE A 23 10.46 5.23 9.05
CA PHE A 23 9.69 4.43 10.01
C PHE A 23 10.47 3.29 10.67
N PRO A 24 11.72 3.48 11.12
CA PRO A 24 12.56 2.37 11.59
C PRO A 24 11.93 1.59 12.76
N SER A 25 11.38 2.29 13.76
CA SER A 25 10.74 1.65 14.92
C SER A 25 9.43 0.94 14.56
N ALA A 26 8.63 1.51 13.65
CA ALA A 26 7.38 0.89 13.22
C ALA A 26 7.65 -0.39 12.41
N ILE A 27 8.65 -0.37 11.52
CA ILE A 27 9.10 -1.55 10.78
C ILE A 27 9.55 -2.65 11.75
N ALA A 28 10.33 -2.29 12.79
CA ALA A 28 10.75 -3.24 13.82
C ALA A 28 9.55 -3.83 14.59
N ALA A 29 8.54 -3.02 14.94
CA ALA A 29 7.34 -3.47 15.62
C ALA A 29 6.51 -4.45 14.76
N VAL A 30 6.33 -4.16 13.46
CA VAL A 30 5.63 -5.05 12.52
C VAL A 30 6.40 -6.36 12.31
N ALA A 31 7.73 -6.29 12.21
CA ALA A 31 8.58 -7.48 12.13
C ALA A 31 8.47 -8.35 13.40
N HIS A 32 8.48 -7.73 14.58
CA HIS A 32 8.29 -8.42 15.85
C HIS A 32 6.87 -9.03 15.97
N HIS A 33 5.83 -8.34 15.51
CA HIS A 33 4.48 -8.90 15.42
C HIS A 33 4.46 -10.18 14.56
N SER A 34 5.18 -10.17 13.42
CA SER A 34 5.31 -11.35 12.56
C SER A 34 6.00 -12.51 13.28
N TYR A 35 7.07 -12.23 14.04
CA TYR A 35 7.78 -13.22 14.84
C TYR A 35 6.88 -13.85 15.91
N ALA A 36 6.17 -13.02 16.70
CA ALA A 36 5.28 -13.48 17.76
C ALA A 36 4.11 -14.30 17.20
N SER A 37 3.48 -13.82 16.13
CA SER A 37 2.39 -14.53 15.44
C SER A 37 2.86 -15.87 14.85
N ASN A 38 4.07 -15.90 14.26
CA ASN A 38 4.63 -17.15 13.74
C ASN A 38 4.91 -18.16 14.86
N ALA A 39 5.47 -17.74 16.00
CA ALA A 39 5.67 -18.62 17.15
C ALA A 39 4.33 -19.20 17.66
N GLN A 40 3.28 -18.36 17.73
CA GLN A 40 1.94 -18.78 18.15
C GLN A 40 1.30 -19.79 17.19
N HIS A 41 1.39 -19.56 15.87
CA HIS A 41 0.63 -20.34 14.89
C HIS A 41 1.42 -21.45 14.19
N ASN A 42 2.76 -21.35 14.18
CA ASN A 42 3.65 -22.23 13.43
C ASN A 42 4.79 -22.82 14.29
N GLY A 43 4.83 -22.51 15.60
CA GLY A 43 5.85 -23.03 16.52
C GLY A 43 7.27 -22.65 16.08
N ASP A 44 8.16 -23.65 16.04
CA ASP A 44 9.57 -23.48 15.67
C ASP A 44 9.82 -23.41 14.15
N ALA A 45 8.77 -23.41 13.33
CA ALA A 45 8.93 -23.30 11.89
C ALA A 45 9.55 -21.95 11.51
N PRO A 46 10.33 -21.88 10.41
CA PRO A 46 10.83 -20.63 9.87
C PRO A 46 9.70 -19.61 9.65
N LEU A 47 10.03 -18.32 9.78
CA LEU A 47 9.07 -17.23 9.62
C LEU A 47 8.32 -17.37 8.28
N GLN A 48 7.00 -17.53 8.35
CA GLN A 48 6.15 -17.70 7.18
C GLN A 48 4.78 -17.07 7.38
N TRP A 49 4.23 -16.55 6.28
CA TRP A 49 2.86 -16.05 6.22
C TRP A 49 1.96 -17.14 5.64
N ASP A 50 1.30 -17.88 6.53
CA ASP A 50 0.30 -18.89 6.16
C ASP A 50 -1.04 -18.21 5.85
N ARG A 51 -1.37 -18.13 4.55
CA ARG A 51 -2.60 -17.45 4.09
C ARG A 51 -3.88 -18.20 4.45
N ALA A 52 -3.80 -19.51 4.70
CA ALA A 52 -4.97 -20.29 5.14
C ALA A 52 -5.43 -19.92 6.56
N LYS A 53 -4.60 -19.23 7.34
CA LYS A 53 -4.91 -18.78 8.71
C LYS A 53 -5.27 -17.30 8.79
N SER A 54 -5.35 -16.59 7.66
CA SER A 54 -5.47 -15.12 7.60
C SER A 54 -6.47 -14.67 6.54
N ASP A 55 -7.74 -15.08 6.70
CA ASP A 55 -8.81 -14.80 5.72
C ASP A 55 -9.77 -13.67 6.14
N ASP A 56 -9.70 -13.21 7.40
CA ASP A 56 -10.55 -12.12 7.94
C ASP A 56 -9.78 -10.79 8.06
N GLU A 57 -9.36 -10.22 6.94
CA GLU A 57 -8.34 -9.16 6.96
C GLU A 57 -8.89 -7.77 7.26
N ALA A 58 -10.05 -7.42 6.71
CA ALA A 58 -10.66 -6.10 6.92
C ALA A 58 -11.18 -5.95 8.36
N ASP A 59 -11.89 -6.94 8.89
CA ASP A 59 -12.41 -6.87 10.26
C ASP A 59 -11.28 -7.02 11.28
N ALA A 60 -10.27 -7.86 11.03
CA ALA A 60 -9.09 -7.91 11.91
C ALA A 60 -8.36 -6.56 11.93
N LEU A 61 -8.18 -5.90 10.78
CA LEU A 61 -7.53 -4.59 10.70
C LEU A 61 -8.24 -3.55 11.59
N LEU A 62 -9.56 -3.44 11.48
CA LEU A 62 -10.33 -2.48 12.27
C LEU A 62 -10.38 -2.85 13.76
N ARG A 63 -10.45 -4.14 14.11
CA ARG A 63 -10.35 -4.57 15.51
C ARG A 63 -9.00 -4.19 16.13
N HIS A 64 -7.89 -4.45 15.44
CA HIS A 64 -6.56 -4.04 15.90
C HIS A 64 -6.48 -2.52 16.09
N LEU A 65 -7.09 -1.73 15.20
CA LEU A 65 -7.16 -0.28 15.35
C LEU A 65 -7.93 0.13 16.61
N MET A 66 -9.12 -0.45 16.82
CA MET A 66 -9.98 -0.15 17.96
C MET A 66 -9.35 -0.55 19.30
N GLU A 67 -8.56 -1.62 19.32
CA GLU A 67 -7.86 -2.14 20.49
C GLU A 67 -6.51 -1.43 20.76
N GLY A 68 -6.09 -0.53 19.86
CA GLY A 68 -4.80 0.14 19.95
C GLY A 68 -3.60 -0.74 19.61
N ASP A 69 -3.81 -1.91 19.00
CA ASP A 69 -2.75 -2.76 18.44
C ASP A 69 -2.31 -2.22 17.07
N TYR A 70 -1.53 -1.14 17.10
CA TYR A 70 -1.04 -0.49 15.88
C TYR A 70 -0.11 -1.39 15.05
N ALA A 71 0.61 -2.32 15.67
CA ALA A 71 1.51 -3.23 14.95
C ALA A 71 0.71 -4.29 14.17
N GLY A 72 -0.32 -4.88 14.79
CA GLY A 72 -1.25 -5.78 14.12
C GLY A 72 -2.03 -5.09 13.02
N MET A 73 -2.52 -3.87 13.26
CA MET A 73 -3.21 -3.06 12.25
C MET A 73 -2.32 -2.78 11.04
N ALA A 74 -1.08 -2.30 11.25
CA ALA A 74 -0.14 -2.03 10.17
C ALA A 74 0.25 -3.31 9.40
N TRP A 75 0.42 -4.43 10.11
CA TRP A 75 0.67 -5.72 9.49
C TRP A 75 -0.49 -6.14 8.58
N ARG A 76 -1.74 -6.00 9.03
CA ARG A 76 -2.94 -6.29 8.22
C ARG A 76 -3.04 -5.38 7.00
N ALA A 77 -2.74 -4.09 7.14
CA ALA A 77 -2.75 -3.16 6.02
C ALA A 77 -1.72 -3.55 4.94
N LEU A 78 -0.50 -3.92 5.33
CA LEU A 78 0.53 -4.41 4.42
C LEU A 78 0.14 -5.73 3.74
N ALA A 79 -0.48 -6.65 4.48
CA ALA A 79 -0.97 -7.92 3.93
C ALA A 79 -2.04 -7.69 2.85
N LEU A 80 -3.01 -6.82 3.12
CA LEU A 80 -4.04 -6.42 2.15
C LEU A 80 -3.44 -5.76 0.91
N LEU A 81 -2.53 -4.79 1.09
CA LEU A 81 -1.86 -4.14 -0.03
C LEU A 81 -1.09 -5.14 -0.89
N GLN A 82 -0.36 -6.08 -0.27
CA GLN A 82 0.36 -7.12 -1.00
C GLN A 82 -0.59 -8.03 -1.79
N LYS A 83 -1.70 -8.48 -1.20
CA LYS A 83 -2.72 -9.27 -1.91
C LYS A 83 -3.31 -8.50 -3.09
N HIS A 84 -3.62 -7.22 -2.89
CA HIS A 84 -4.14 -6.35 -3.95
C HIS A 84 -3.15 -6.20 -5.10
N LEU A 85 -1.88 -5.91 -4.81
CA LEU A 85 -0.84 -5.79 -5.84
C LEU A 85 -0.61 -7.11 -6.58
N GLU A 86 -0.63 -8.25 -5.89
CA GLU A 86 -0.53 -9.58 -6.50
C GLU A 86 -1.68 -9.85 -7.47
N ALA A 87 -2.92 -9.48 -7.09
CA ALA A 87 -4.07 -9.57 -7.98
C ALA A 87 -3.92 -8.67 -9.24
N ASN A 88 -3.09 -7.64 -9.16
CA ASN A 88 -2.77 -6.71 -10.25
C ASN A 88 -1.41 -6.97 -10.91
N GLY A 89 -0.87 -8.20 -10.78
CA GLY A 89 0.32 -8.64 -11.52
C GLY A 89 1.66 -8.49 -10.80
N ALA A 90 1.66 -8.01 -9.55
CA ALA A 90 2.86 -8.07 -8.72
C ALA A 90 3.22 -9.53 -8.37
N PRO A 91 4.50 -9.84 -8.13
CA PRO A 91 4.89 -11.18 -7.74
C PRO A 91 4.35 -11.54 -6.35
N ILE A 92 4.04 -12.83 -6.17
CA ILE A 92 3.68 -13.39 -4.88
C ILE A 92 4.80 -13.15 -3.87
N ALA A 93 4.42 -12.70 -2.66
CA ALA A 93 5.37 -12.49 -1.58
C ALA A 93 6.18 -13.78 -1.28
N PRO A 94 7.53 -13.72 -1.23
CA PRO A 94 8.37 -14.92 -1.04
C PRO A 94 8.08 -15.73 0.23
N GLY A 95 7.64 -15.04 1.30
CA GLY A 95 7.28 -15.64 2.58
C GLY A 95 5.85 -16.20 2.65
N ALA A 96 5.04 -16.02 1.60
CA ALA A 96 3.66 -16.51 1.58
C ALA A 96 3.62 -18.04 1.40
N ARG A 97 2.69 -18.68 2.12
CA ARG A 97 2.39 -20.12 2.05
C ARG A 97 0.90 -20.32 1.88
N ASN A 98 0.51 -21.49 1.37
CA ASN A 98 -0.90 -21.86 1.14
C ASN A 98 -1.66 -20.81 0.29
N VAL A 99 -1.00 -20.30 -0.76
CA VAL A 99 -1.60 -19.31 -1.66
C VAL A 99 -2.62 -19.99 -2.55
N VAL A 100 -3.91 -19.68 -2.35
CA VAL A 100 -4.96 -20.06 -3.29
C VAL A 100 -4.86 -19.13 -4.49
N ARG A 101 -4.49 -19.68 -5.65
CA ARG A 101 -4.66 -18.98 -6.92
C ARG A 101 -6.14 -19.09 -7.29
N THR A 102 -6.95 -18.12 -6.93
CA THR A 102 -8.23 -17.94 -7.60
C THR A 102 -7.93 -17.66 -9.07
N GLY A 103 -8.45 -18.50 -9.95
CA GLY A 103 -8.10 -18.50 -11.36
C GLY A 103 -8.51 -17.21 -12.04
N THR A 104 -7.55 -16.33 -12.31
CA THR A 104 -7.62 -15.43 -13.47
C THR A 104 -7.10 -16.24 -14.65
N ASN A 105 -8.01 -16.62 -15.55
CA ASN A 105 -7.61 -17.23 -16.81
C ASN A 105 -6.77 -16.20 -17.55
N VAL A 106 -5.51 -16.52 -17.87
CA VAL A 106 -4.55 -15.60 -18.50
C VAL A 106 -5.04 -15.11 -19.89
N ALA A 107 -6.11 -15.73 -20.40
CA ALA A 107 -6.80 -15.34 -21.63
C ALA A 107 -7.62 -14.03 -21.51
N ASP A 108 -8.07 -13.61 -20.32
CA ASP A 108 -8.93 -12.42 -20.16
C ASP A 108 -8.13 -11.11 -19.98
N LEU A 109 -6.80 -11.18 -19.87
CA LEU A 109 -5.92 -10.00 -19.74
C LEU A 109 -5.42 -9.46 -21.09
N ARG A 110 -6.01 -9.92 -22.20
CA ARG A 110 -5.82 -9.32 -23.53
C ARG A 110 -7.13 -8.69 -23.99
N THR A 111 -7.48 -7.56 -23.41
CA THR A 111 -8.22 -6.53 -24.14
C THR A 111 -7.27 -5.36 -24.37
N ASP A 112 -6.76 -5.24 -25.60
CA ASP A 112 -6.10 -4.03 -26.12
C ASP A 112 -7.12 -2.88 -26.31
N GLU A 113 -8.19 -2.85 -25.52
CA GLU A 113 -9.24 -1.85 -25.65
C GLU A 113 -9.02 -0.76 -24.59
N PRO A 114 -8.71 0.47 -25.01
CA PRO A 114 -8.52 1.57 -24.07
C PRO A 114 -9.82 1.83 -23.31
N PRO A 115 -9.75 2.21 -22.02
CA PRO A 115 -10.95 2.44 -21.23
C PRO A 115 -11.78 3.58 -21.81
N GLU A 116 -13.08 3.35 -22.04
CA GLU A 116 -14.03 4.41 -22.36
C GLU A 116 -14.07 5.42 -21.22
N VAL A 117 -13.73 6.67 -21.53
CA VAL A 117 -13.85 7.80 -20.60
C VAL A 117 -15.31 8.27 -20.64
N PRO A 118 -16.05 8.25 -19.52
CA PRO A 118 -17.40 8.82 -19.49
C PRO A 118 -17.31 10.34 -19.69
N GLU A 119 -17.98 10.86 -20.72
CA GLU A 119 -18.10 12.30 -20.93
C GLU A 119 -18.90 12.93 -19.79
N GLY A 120 -18.29 13.91 -19.11
CA GLY A 120 -19.00 14.87 -18.29
C GLY A 120 -18.80 14.73 -16.78
N HIS A 121 -17.70 15.27 -16.27
CA HIS A 121 -17.65 15.81 -14.92
C HIS A 121 -17.22 17.29 -15.02
N PRO A 122 -17.96 18.26 -14.44
CA PRO A 122 -17.60 19.67 -14.56
C PRO A 122 -16.25 19.94 -13.91
N ALA A 123 -15.40 20.67 -14.64
CA ALA A 123 -14.07 21.07 -14.22
C ALA A 123 -14.10 21.75 -12.84
N LEU A 124 -13.28 21.24 -11.93
CA LEU A 124 -12.91 21.95 -10.70
C LEU A 124 -12.23 23.26 -11.11
N ARG A 125 -12.73 24.38 -10.57
CA ARG A 125 -12.18 25.71 -10.81
C ARG A 125 -10.73 25.76 -10.31
N ASP A 126 -9.87 26.32 -11.15
CA ASP A 126 -8.47 26.61 -10.88
C ASP A 126 -8.38 27.77 -9.88
N GLU A 127 -7.99 27.49 -8.63
CA GLU A 127 -7.69 28.52 -7.62
C GLU A 127 -6.23 28.93 -7.70
N SER A 128 -5.83 29.48 -8.85
CA SER A 128 -4.56 30.21 -8.98
C SER A 128 -4.79 31.58 -9.60
N ASP A 129 -5.50 32.45 -8.88
CA ASP A 129 -5.41 33.88 -9.13
C ASP A 129 -5.72 34.67 -7.85
N ASN A 130 -4.75 34.70 -6.93
CA ASN A 130 -4.69 35.73 -5.91
C ASN A 130 -3.28 36.33 -5.89
N THR A 131 -2.97 37.05 -6.95
CA THR A 131 -1.86 38.01 -6.97
C THR A 131 -2.41 39.34 -7.46
N GLY A 132 -2.89 40.18 -6.54
CA GLY A 132 -3.40 41.50 -6.92
C GLY A 132 -3.78 42.38 -5.74
N ASP A 133 -3.10 43.51 -5.62
CA ASP A 133 -3.47 44.73 -4.88
C ASP A 133 -3.32 44.79 -3.36
N LEU A 134 -2.06 44.82 -2.90
CA LEU A 134 -1.68 45.72 -1.80
C LEU A 134 -1.19 47.03 -2.40
N LYS A 135 -2.10 47.99 -2.62
CA LYS A 135 -1.70 49.38 -2.89
C LYS A 135 -1.42 50.11 -1.59
N ALA A 136 -0.23 50.69 -1.55
CA ALA A 136 0.25 51.64 -0.58
C ALA A 136 -0.74 52.81 -0.38
N GLY A 137 -1.00 53.15 0.88
CA GLY A 137 -1.57 54.42 1.29
C GLY A 137 -0.53 55.17 2.12
N GLU A 138 0.08 56.19 1.52
CA GLU A 138 0.90 57.20 2.17
C GLU A 138 0.00 58.15 3.01
N ALA A 139 0.52 58.51 4.19
CA ALA A 139 0.60 59.83 4.82
C ALA A 139 -0.56 60.87 4.80
N GLU A 140 -0.68 61.54 5.97
CA GLU A 140 -1.21 62.89 6.24
C GLU A 140 -2.74 63.11 6.41
N SER A 141 -3.19 63.19 7.68
CA SER A 141 -3.59 64.45 8.36
C SER A 141 -3.94 64.19 9.83
#